data_AF-A0A7V9M8A6-F1
#
_entry.id   AF-A0A7V9M8A6-F1
#
_cell.length_a   1.000
_cell.length_b   1.000
_cell.length_c   1.000
_cell.angle_alpha   90.00
_cell.angle_beta   90.00
_cell.angle_gamma   90.00
#
_symmetry.space_group_name_H-M   'P 1'
#
loop_
_entity.id
_entity.type
_entity.pdbx_description
1 polymer ?
#
loop_
_entity_poly.entity_id
_entity_poly.type
_entity_poly.pdbx_seq_one_letter_code
_entity_poly.pdbx_strand_id
1 'polypeptide(L)'
;MAPNEACGLVVLRDGEAVRYERGRNAEPSPYRFRLEVEPEIWFLEDDGYELAVFHSHGDSAPRPSRADVEHAGLWQDRPYLILRADTGELAAWRIDGDSVVETVVE
;
A
#
# COMPACT_ATOMS: atom_id res chain seq x y z
N MET A 1 -18.93 -14.10 -0.51
CA MET A 1 -17.92 -13.35 -1.29
C MET A 1 -16.80 -12.98 -0.34
N ALA A 2 -15.54 -13.05 -0.79
CA ALA A 2 -14.43 -12.49 -0.02
C ALA A 2 -14.62 -10.97 0.12
N PRO A 3 -14.17 -10.36 1.24
CA PRO A 3 -14.22 -8.92 1.40
C PRO A 3 -13.35 -8.22 0.35
N ASN A 4 -13.72 -6.99 -0.03
CA ASN A 4 -12.85 -6.15 -0.84
C ASN A 4 -11.60 -5.77 -0.05
N GLU A 5 -10.51 -5.52 -0.75
CA GLU A 5 -9.26 -5.08 -0.15
C GLU A 5 -9.45 -3.72 0.55
N ALA A 6 -9.00 -3.62 1.80
CA ALA A 6 -8.76 -2.33 2.43
C ALA A 6 -7.55 -1.67 1.76
N CYS A 7 -7.54 -0.35 1.65
CA CYS A 7 -6.39 0.39 1.17
C CYS A 7 -6.26 1.75 1.87
N GLY A 8 -5.07 2.33 1.81
CA GLY A 8 -4.76 3.61 2.42
C GLY A 8 -3.31 4.01 2.18
N LEU A 9 -2.87 5.03 2.91
CA LEU A 9 -1.48 5.45 2.95
C LEU A 9 -0.94 5.35 4.36
N VAL A 10 0.29 4.88 4.50
CA VAL A 10 1.06 5.02 5.73
C VAL A 10 2.04 6.16 5.54
N VAL A 11 1.93 7.16 6.41
CA VAL A 11 2.84 8.31 6.45
C VAL A 11 4.05 7.89 7.25
N LEU A 12 5.22 8.05 6.63
CA LEU A 12 6.51 7.67 7.18
C LEU A 12 7.34 8.92 7.49
N ARG A 13 8.10 8.86 8.58
CA ARG A 13 9.17 9.81 8.88
C ARG A 13 10.46 9.03 9.10
N ASP A 14 11.47 9.28 8.25
CA ASP A 14 12.77 8.61 8.34
C ASP A 14 12.66 7.06 8.35
N GLY A 15 11.67 6.51 7.65
CA GLY A 15 11.40 5.07 7.57
C GLY A 15 10.47 4.50 8.65
N GLU A 16 10.07 5.30 9.64
CA GLU A 16 9.16 4.91 10.73
C GLU A 16 7.71 5.30 10.41
N ALA A 17 6.77 4.38 10.62
CA ALA A 17 5.34 4.62 10.45
C ALA A 17 4.77 5.51 11.56
N VAL A 18 4.41 6.75 11.21
CA VAL A 18 3.91 7.74 12.19
C VAL A 18 2.39 7.93 12.15
N ARG A 19 1.75 7.60 11.02
CA ARG A 19 0.30 7.75 10.85
C ARG A 19 -0.24 6.87 9.73
N TYR A 20 -1.45 6.34 9.91
CA TYR A 20 -2.21 5.70 8.85
C TYR A 20 -3.36 6.59 8.39
N GLU A 21 -3.41 6.87 7.09
CA GLU A 21 -4.48 7.58 6.41
C GLU A 21 -5.36 6.58 5.66
N ARG A 22 -6.58 6.42 6.16
CA ARG A 22 -7.51 5.43 5.62
C ARG A 22 -7.98 5.86 4.23
N GLY A 23 -7.71 5.02 3.23
CA GLY A 23 -8.24 5.18 1.89
C GLY A 23 -9.63 4.56 1.72
N ARG A 24 -10.27 4.95 0.62
CA ARG A 24 -11.42 4.26 0.05
C ARG A 24 -10.93 3.43 -1.13
N ASN A 25 -11.31 2.16 -1.17
CA ASN A 25 -11.18 1.34 -2.37
C ASN A 25 -12.36 1.65 -3.31
N ALA A 26 -12.07 2.33 -4.41
CA ALA A 26 -13.07 2.68 -5.42
C ALA A 26 -13.43 1.53 -6.37
N GLU A 27 -12.71 0.41 -6.26
CA GLU A 27 -12.91 -0.77 -7.08
C GLU A 27 -13.65 -1.87 -6.27
N PRO A 28 -14.82 -2.35 -6.72
CA PRO A 28 -15.55 -3.41 -6.03
C PRO A 28 -14.95 -4.79 -6.34
N SER A 29 -13.69 -5.00 -5.96
CA SER A 29 -12.93 -6.23 -6.22
C SER A 29 -12.23 -6.74 -4.95
N PRO A 30 -12.18 -8.07 -4.74
CA PRO A 30 -11.38 -8.69 -3.70
C PRO A 30 -9.92 -8.97 -4.11
N TYR A 31 -9.51 -8.58 -5.33
CA TYR A 31 -8.19 -8.91 -5.91
C TYR A 31 -7.40 -7.70 -6.40
N ARG A 32 -7.96 -6.50 -6.24
CA ARG A 32 -7.32 -5.24 -6.62
C ARG A 32 -8.00 -4.11 -5.88
N PHE A 33 -7.26 -3.02 -5.68
CA PHE A 33 -7.80 -1.78 -5.17
C PHE A 33 -7.59 -0.63 -6.16
N ARG A 34 -8.39 0.42 -5.98
CA ARG A 34 -8.10 1.74 -6.52
C ARG A 34 -8.17 2.73 -5.37
N LEU A 35 -7.01 3.28 -5.01
CA LEU A 35 -6.85 4.12 -3.84
C LEU A 35 -7.44 5.51 -4.09
N GLU A 36 -8.42 5.88 -3.28
CA GLU A 36 -8.91 7.25 -3.14
C GLU A 36 -8.62 7.74 -1.71
N VAL A 37 -7.95 8.88 -1.59
CA VAL A 37 -7.62 9.57 -0.33
C VAL A 37 -7.84 11.07 -0.50
N GLU A 38 -7.98 11.79 0.60
CA GLU A 38 -8.09 13.25 0.58
C GLU A 38 -6.84 13.87 -0.07
N PRO A 39 -6.99 14.84 -1.01
CA PRO A 39 -5.87 15.44 -1.73
C PRO A 39 -4.81 16.09 -0.82
N GLU A 40 -5.19 16.52 0.38
CA GLU A 40 -4.31 17.18 1.33
C GLU A 40 -3.20 16.26 1.84
N ILE A 41 -3.41 14.94 1.80
CA ILE A 41 -2.42 13.94 2.23
C ILE A 41 -1.16 13.99 1.37
N TRP A 42 -1.28 14.37 0.09
CA TRP A 42 -0.14 14.48 -0.82
C TRP A 42 0.82 15.60 -0.41
N PHE A 43 0.33 16.66 0.23
CA PHE A 43 1.18 17.78 0.67
C PHE A 43 2.08 17.44 1.86
N LEU A 44 1.88 16.28 2.50
CA LEU A 44 2.79 15.81 3.54
C LEU A 44 4.20 15.55 3.02
N GLU A 45 4.34 15.26 1.73
CA GLU A 45 5.66 15.11 1.11
C GLU A 45 6.45 16.43 1.15
N ASP A 46 5.78 17.58 1.06
CA ASP A 46 6.41 18.91 1.16
C ASP A 46 6.95 19.19 2.58
N ASP A 47 6.35 18.56 3.59
CA ASP A 47 6.80 18.61 5.00
C ASP A 47 7.91 17.58 5.31
N GLY A 48 8.35 16.82 4.30
CA GLY A 48 9.41 15.82 4.39
C GLY A 48 8.94 14.48 4.94
N TYR A 49 7.66 14.14 4.81
CA TYR A 49 7.17 12.78 5.04
C TYR A 49 7.27 11.96 3.75
N GLU A 50 7.46 10.65 3.89
CA GLU A 50 7.31 9.70 2.78
C GLU A 50 5.92 9.04 2.87
N LEU A 51 5.31 8.72 1.74
CA LEU A 51 4.01 8.04 1.67
C LEU A 51 4.19 6.62 1.14
N ALA A 52 3.85 5.64 1.97
CA ALA A 52 3.78 4.23 1.60
C ALA A 52 2.34 3.83 1.28
N VAL A 53 2.16 3.01 0.24
CA VAL A 53 0.85 2.44 -0.09
C VAL A 53 0.56 1.30 0.86
N PHE A 54 -0.66 1.25 1.39
CA PHE A 54 -1.15 0.11 2.14
C PHE A 54 -2.33 -0.53 1.41
N HIS A 55 -2.34 -1.87 1.36
CA HIS A 55 -3.56 -2.62 1.08
C HIS A 55 -3.58 -4.00 1.75
N SER A 56 -4.75 -4.63 1.75
CA SER A 56 -4.92 -5.97 2.34
C SER A 56 -5.30 -7.02 1.32
N HIS A 57 -4.70 -8.20 1.41
CA HIS A 57 -5.19 -9.41 0.76
C HIS A 57 -6.12 -10.18 1.71
N GLY A 58 -7.07 -10.94 1.16
CA GLY A 58 -7.96 -11.80 1.93
C GLY A 58 -7.19 -12.93 2.64
N ASP A 59 -6.87 -13.97 1.88
CA ASP A 59 -6.14 -15.17 2.33
C ASP A 59 -4.82 -15.40 1.58
N SER A 60 -4.51 -14.52 0.62
CA SER A 60 -3.28 -14.60 -0.18
C SER A 60 -2.09 -14.03 0.58
N ALA A 61 -0.90 -14.55 0.28
CA ALA A 61 0.34 -14.10 0.89
C ALA A 61 0.51 -12.56 0.73
N PRO A 62 1.13 -11.88 1.70
CA PRO A 62 1.35 -10.43 1.65
C PRO A 62 2.51 -10.08 0.71
N ARG A 63 2.35 -10.36 -0.59
CA ARG A 63 3.33 -10.11 -1.65
C ARG A 63 2.64 -9.42 -2.82
N PRO A 64 3.25 -8.41 -3.48
CA PRO A 64 2.63 -7.73 -4.61
C PRO A 64 2.13 -8.71 -5.67
N SER A 65 0.85 -8.56 -6.02
CA SER A 65 0.22 -9.28 -7.10
C SER A 65 0.65 -8.70 -8.46
N ARG A 66 0.32 -9.41 -9.56
CA ARG A 66 0.52 -8.85 -10.91
C ARG A 66 -0.26 -7.55 -11.10
N ALA A 67 -1.45 -7.43 -10.49
CA ALA A 67 -2.23 -6.20 -10.58
C ALA A 67 -1.53 -5.04 -9.86
N ASP A 68 -0.91 -5.29 -8.70
CA ASP A 68 -0.17 -4.26 -7.97
C ASP A 68 1.02 -3.73 -8.79
N VAL A 69 1.79 -4.64 -9.39
CA VAL A 69 2.92 -4.29 -10.26
C VAL A 69 2.47 -3.49 -11.49
N GLU A 70 1.43 -3.95 -12.18
CA GLU A 70 0.89 -3.28 -13.38
C GLU A 70 0.30 -1.89 -13.09
N HIS A 71 -0.22 -1.66 -11.88
CA HIS A 71 -0.89 -0.41 -11.50
C HIS A 71 -0.07 0.47 -10.55
N ALA A 72 1.19 0.13 -10.28
CA ALA A 72 2.04 0.90 -9.37
C ALA A 72 2.13 2.38 -9.79
N GLY A 73 2.33 2.66 -11.08
CA GLY A 73 2.22 4.02 -11.63
C GLY A 73 3.06 5.04 -10.87
N LEU A 74 2.43 6.07 -10.29
CA LEU A 74 3.09 7.13 -9.51
C LEU A 74 3.67 6.64 -8.16
N TRP A 75 3.34 5.43 -7.75
CA TRP A 75 3.81 4.81 -6.52
C TRP A 75 5.05 3.93 -6.73
N GLN A 76 5.61 3.89 -7.94
CA GLN A 76 6.90 3.22 -8.15
C GLN A 76 7.98 3.79 -7.23
N ASP A 77 8.90 2.92 -6.82
CA ASP A 77 9.94 3.16 -5.81
C ASP A 77 9.44 3.49 -4.39
N ARG A 78 8.13 3.65 -4.16
CA ARG A 78 7.57 3.85 -2.82
C ARG A 78 7.33 2.51 -2.11
N PRO A 79 7.33 2.47 -0.76
CA PRO A 79 7.02 1.26 -0.03
C PRO A 79 5.55 0.86 -0.21
N TYR A 80 5.33 -0.44 -0.35
CA TYR A 80 4.04 -1.11 -0.35
C TYR A 80 3.93 -2.02 0.86
N LEU A 81 3.02 -1.71 1.76
CA LEU A 81 2.67 -2.51 2.93
C LEU A 81 1.45 -3.36 2.62
N ILE A 82 1.64 -4.67 2.63
CA ILE A 82 0.58 -5.62 2.28
C ILE A 82 0.24 -6.45 3.51
N LEU A 83 -1.01 -6.35 3.96
CA LEU A 83 -1.54 -7.14 5.07
C LEU A 83 -2.31 -8.34 4.55
N ARG A 84 -1.99 -9.53 5.04
CA ARG A 84 -2.86 -10.69 4.90
C ARG A 84 -3.89 -10.68 6.04
N ALA A 85 -5.15 -10.48 5.69
CA ALA A 85 -6.20 -10.12 6.65
C ALA A 85 -6.61 -11.26 7.62
N ASP A 86 -6.51 -12.52 7.19
CA ASP A 86 -6.87 -13.68 8.02
C ASP A 86 -5.79 -14.04 9.06
N THR A 87 -4.52 -13.78 8.77
CA THR A 87 -3.38 -14.10 9.66
C THR A 87 -2.80 -12.89 10.39
N GLY A 88 -3.01 -11.69 9.87
CA GLY A 88 -2.35 -10.47 10.35
C GLY A 88 -0.89 -10.35 9.91
N GLU A 89 -0.41 -11.21 9.01
CA GLU A 89 0.94 -11.12 8.46
C GLU A 89 1.08 -9.86 7.60
N LEU A 90 2.05 -9.02 7.93
CA LEU A 90 2.36 -7.79 7.22
C LEU A 90 3.76 -7.90 6.61
N ALA A 91 3.91 -7.48 5.36
CA ALA A 91 5.21 -7.38 4.72
C ALA A 91 5.32 -6.09 3.89
N ALA A 92 6.54 -5.58 3.80
CA ALA A 92 6.85 -4.36 3.06
C ALA A 92 7.64 -4.70 1.79
N TRP A 93 7.31 -4.03 0.68
CA TRP A 93 7.92 -4.24 -0.62
C TRP A 93 8.22 -2.91 -1.30
N ARG A 94 9.20 -2.88 -2.21
CA ARG A 94 9.33 -1.83 -3.23
C ARG A 94 9.09 -2.43 -4.60
N ILE A 95 8.36 -1.69 -5.43
CA ILE A 95 8.03 -2.05 -6.81
C ILE A 95 8.72 -1.03 -7.72
N ASP A 96 9.59 -1.50 -8.61
CA ASP A 96 10.30 -0.70 -9.62
C ASP A 96 10.20 -1.42 -10.97
N GLY A 97 9.39 -0.88 -11.89
CA GLY A 97 9.00 -1.59 -13.11
C GLY A 97 8.38 -2.95 -12.77
N ASP A 98 8.98 -4.03 -13.28
CA ASP A 98 8.59 -5.42 -12.99
C ASP A 98 9.36 -6.03 -11.79
N SER A 99 10.27 -5.26 -11.18
CA SER A 99 11.07 -5.70 -10.03
C SER A 99 10.29 -5.52 -8.73
N VAL A 100 10.32 -6.56 -7.89
CA VAL A 100 9.69 -6.57 -6.57
C VAL A 100 10.70 -7.03 -5.55
N VAL A 101 11.05 -6.15 -4.61
CA VAL A 101 12.06 -6.39 -3.59
C VAL A 101 11.46 -6.17 -2.21
N GLU A 102 11.68 -7.11 -1.30
CA GLU A 102 11.26 -6.97 0.10
C GLU A 102 12.05 -5.84 0.78
N THR A 103 11.38 -5.04 1.59
CA THR A 103 12.00 -3.91 2.31
C THR A 103 11.56 -3.91 3.78
N VAL A 104 12.02 -2.92 4.53
CA VAL A 104 11.66 -2.73 5.94
C VAL A 104 11.07 -1.33 6.11
N VAL A 105 9.98 -1.27 6.87
CA VAL A 105 9.38 -0.06 7.43
C VAL A 105 9.24 -0.36 8.92
N GLU A 106 9.72 0.55 9.77
CA GLU A 106 9.70 0.37 11.24
C GLU A 106 8.41 0.88 11.88
#